data_AF-A0A848ZP94-F1
#
_entry.id   AF-A0A848ZP94-F1
#
_cell.length_a   1.000
_cell.length_b   1.000
_cell.length_c   1.000
_cell.angle_alpha   90.00
_cell.angle_beta   90.00
_cell.angle_gamma   90.00
#
_symmetry.space_group_name_H-M   'P 1'
#
loop_
_entity.id
_entity.type
_entity.pdbx_description
1 polymer ?
#
loop_
_entity_poly.entity_id
_entity_poly.type
_entity_poly.pdbx_seq_one_letter_code
_entity_poly.pdbx_strand_id
1 'polypeptide(L)'
;IWDQEEIYGKWSVAIEEGHYDFKFRFIQPVPKGGKMYLETGSRINQMQNDVDNAIFIEMANVSLSKMKCDLIPFYKVGNKKIFPFWVEIQKLNEHQ
;
A
#
# COMPACT_ATOMS: atom_id res chain seq x y z
N ILE A 1 16.79 11.45 -14.02
CA ILE A 1 15.99 10.92 -12.89
C ILE A 1 15.04 9.87 -13.48
N TRP A 2 15.56 8.70 -13.82
CA TRP A 2 14.84 7.62 -14.49
C TRP A 2 15.62 6.31 -14.26
N ASP A 3 15.38 5.67 -13.13
CA ASP A 3 15.37 4.21 -12.97
C ASP A 3 14.64 3.92 -11.64
N GLN A 4 13.66 3.01 -11.69
CA GLN A 4 12.64 2.80 -10.65
C GLN A 4 13.01 1.73 -9.62
N GLU A 5 14.22 1.17 -9.66
CA GLU A 5 14.55 0.07 -8.77
C GLU A 5 14.91 0.50 -7.33
N GLU A 6 15.08 1.80 -7.02
CA GLU A 6 15.57 2.24 -5.70
C GLU A 6 14.91 3.50 -5.09
N ILE A 7 13.69 3.87 -5.49
CA ILE A 7 12.97 4.96 -4.79
C ILE A 7 12.24 4.37 -3.58
N TYR A 8 12.86 4.46 -2.40
CA TYR A 8 12.19 4.17 -1.13
C TYR A 8 11.10 5.23 -0.87
N GLY A 9 9.86 4.93 -1.25
CA GLY A 9 8.71 5.79 -1.02
C GLY A 9 8.17 5.60 0.39
N LYS A 10 8.29 6.63 1.24
CA LYS A 10 7.63 6.68 2.54
C LYS A 10 6.88 7.99 2.71
N TRP A 11 5.75 7.94 3.40
CA TRP A 11 4.98 9.11 3.76
C TRP A 11 4.87 9.21 5.27
N SER A 12 5.38 10.29 5.87
CA SER A 12 5.16 10.55 7.28
C SER A 12 3.75 11.11 7.48
N VAL A 13 2.90 10.34 8.17
CA VAL A 13 1.46 10.60 8.29
C VAL A 13 1.01 10.59 9.75
N ALA A 14 -0.08 11.31 10.01
CA ALA A 14 -0.86 11.17 11.24
C ALA A 14 -2.19 10.49 10.86
N ILE A 15 -2.41 9.28 11.38
CA ILE A 15 -3.57 8.45 11.11
C ILE A 15 -4.49 8.54 12.33
N GLU A 16 -5.77 8.82 12.10
CA GLU A 16 -6.80 8.69 13.14
C GLU A 16 -7.30 7.24 13.21
N GLU A 17 -7.87 6.84 14.34
CA GLU A 17 -8.44 5.50 14.45
C GLU A 17 -9.62 5.30 13.49
N GLY A 18 -9.71 4.11 12.89
CA GLY A 18 -10.83 3.70 12.04
C GLY A 18 -10.46 2.66 11.00
N HIS A 19 -11.40 2.43 10.08
CA HIS A 19 -11.25 1.55 8.93
C HIS A 19 -10.98 2.34 7.67
N TYR A 20 -10.10 1.82 6.82
CA TYR A 20 -9.62 2.52 5.63
C TYR A 20 -9.55 1.60 4.42
N ASP A 21 -9.92 2.13 3.26
CA ASP A 21 -9.62 1.54 1.97
C ASP A 21 -8.35 2.20 1.39
N PHE A 22 -7.44 1.36 0.92
CA PHE A 22 -6.20 1.78 0.28
C PHE A 22 -6.21 1.39 -1.19
N LYS A 23 -5.84 2.33 -2.05
CA LYS A 23 -5.61 2.08 -3.49
C LYS A 23 -4.21 2.45 -3.88
N PHE A 24 -3.47 1.48 -4.41
CA PHE A 24 -2.07 1.65 -4.81
C PHE A 24 -2.00 1.67 -6.33
N ARG A 25 -1.45 2.73 -6.93
CA ARG A 25 -1.20 2.77 -8.38
C ARG A 25 0.27 2.62 -8.68
N PHE A 26 0.59 1.78 -9.64
CA PHE A 26 1.94 1.59 -10.15
C PHE A 26 2.15 2.32 -11.48
N ILE A 27 3.40 2.73 -11.76
CA ILE A 27 3.75 3.30 -13.07
C ILE A 27 3.76 2.18 -14.13
N GLN A 28 4.41 1.06 -13.80
CA GLN A 28 4.41 -0.15 -14.61
C GLN A 28 3.47 -1.19 -13.99
N PRO A 29 2.70 -1.94 -14.78
CA PRO A 29 1.86 -3.01 -14.26
C PRO A 29 2.69 -4.03 -13.47
N VAL A 30 2.15 -4.50 -12.33
CA VAL A 30 2.79 -5.56 -11.55
C VAL A 30 2.21 -6.92 -11.92
N PRO A 31 3.04 -7.99 -11.94
CA PRO A 31 2.57 -9.32 -12.27
C PRO A 31 1.70 -9.89 -11.14
N LYS A 32 0.95 -10.96 -11.42
CA LYS A 32 0.29 -11.75 -10.36
C LYS A 32 1.29 -12.53 -9.50
N GLY A 33 0.83 -13.08 -8.38
CA GLY A 33 1.59 -14.03 -7.55
C GLY A 33 2.46 -13.39 -6.46
N GLY A 34 2.71 -12.08 -6.53
CA GLY A 34 3.29 -11.31 -5.43
C GLY A 34 2.27 -10.81 -4.40
N LYS A 35 2.76 -10.14 -3.36
CA LYS A 35 1.96 -9.61 -2.25
C LYS A 35 2.11 -8.10 -2.13
N MET A 36 1.00 -7.41 -1.92
CA MET A 36 1.00 -6.01 -1.51
C MET A 36 1.22 -5.93 -0.01
N TYR A 37 2.16 -5.09 0.42
CA TYR A 37 2.46 -4.78 1.81
C TYR A 37 2.10 -3.33 2.12
N LEU A 38 1.58 -3.09 3.32
CA LEU A 38 1.36 -1.78 3.90
C LEU A 38 1.93 -1.79 5.32
N GLU A 39 3.12 -1.20 5.49
CA GLU A 39 3.76 -1.04 6.80
C GLU A 39 3.35 0.31 7.39
N THR A 40 2.89 0.30 8.64
CA THR A 40 2.48 1.47 9.41
C THR A 40 3.07 1.36 10.82
N GLY A 41 4.30 1.88 11.00
CA GLY A 41 5.06 1.66 12.24
C GLY A 41 5.35 0.19 12.50
N SER A 42 4.86 -0.36 13.61
CA SER A 42 5.03 -1.79 13.96
C SER A 42 3.99 -2.73 13.33
N ARG A 43 2.97 -2.19 12.64
CA ARG A 43 1.91 -2.99 12.00
C ARG A 43 2.23 -3.22 10.53
N ILE A 44 2.00 -4.46 10.08
CA ILE A 44 2.14 -4.85 8.67
C ILE A 44 0.83 -5.49 8.22
N ASN A 45 0.17 -4.85 7.26
CA ASN A 45 -0.94 -5.45 6.52
C ASN A 45 -0.42 -6.00 5.19
N GLN A 46 -0.91 -7.16 4.76
CA GLN A 46 -0.50 -7.75 3.49
C GLN A 46 -1.67 -8.43 2.78
N MET A 47 -1.64 -8.42 1.45
CA MET A 47 -2.64 -9.06 0.61
C MET A 47 -1.99 -9.74 -0.60
N GLN A 48 -2.42 -10.95 -0.93
CA GLN A 48 -2.01 -11.63 -2.16
C GLN A 48 -2.63 -10.93 -3.37
N ASN A 49 -1.86 -10.73 -4.43
CA ASN A 49 -2.38 -10.28 -5.72
C ASN A 49 -2.46 -11.47 -6.68
N ASP A 50 -3.67 -11.80 -7.10
CA ASP A 50 -3.93 -12.86 -8.08
C ASP A 50 -4.23 -12.29 -9.48
N VAL A 51 -4.24 -10.97 -9.62
CA VAL A 51 -4.48 -10.26 -10.88
C VAL A 51 -3.16 -10.00 -11.59
N ASP A 52 -3.07 -10.42 -12.84
CA ASP A 52 -1.89 -10.18 -13.67
C ASP A 52 -1.95 -8.81 -14.34
N ASN A 53 -0.78 -8.23 -14.64
CA ASN A 53 -0.65 -6.89 -15.21
C ASN A 53 -1.48 -5.82 -14.46
N ALA A 54 -1.47 -5.88 -13.13
CA ALA A 54 -2.24 -4.96 -12.29
C ALA A 54 -1.57 -3.58 -12.26
N ILE A 55 -2.27 -2.55 -12.74
CA ILE A 55 -1.85 -1.13 -12.56
C ILE A 55 -2.33 -0.61 -11.20
N PHE A 56 -3.43 -1.16 -10.69
CA PHE A 56 -4.00 -0.83 -9.40
C PHE A 56 -4.10 -2.08 -8.53
N ILE A 57 -3.82 -1.92 -7.23
CA ILE A 57 -4.13 -2.91 -6.20
C ILE A 57 -4.95 -2.19 -5.12
N GLU A 58 -6.01 -2.83 -4.65
CA GLU A 58 -6.89 -2.30 -3.61
C GLU A 58 -6.82 -3.18 -2.37
N MET A 59 -6.64 -2.58 -1.20
CA MET A 59 -6.66 -3.25 0.10
C MET A 59 -7.76 -2.61 0.94
N ALA A 60 -8.90 -3.30 1.01
CA ALA A 60 -10.10 -2.77 1.63
C ALA A 60 -10.16 -3.06 3.14
N ASN A 61 -10.90 -2.20 3.85
CA ASN A 61 -11.31 -2.38 5.24
C ASN A 61 -10.14 -2.63 6.23
N VAL A 62 -9.03 -1.91 6.06
CA VAL A 62 -7.86 -2.01 6.93
C VAL A 62 -8.11 -1.24 8.22
N SER A 63 -8.09 -1.96 9.36
CA SER A 63 -8.25 -1.37 10.69
C SER A 63 -6.93 -0.78 11.20
N LEU A 64 -6.91 0.53 11.43
CA LEU A 64 -5.75 1.26 11.93
C LEU A 64 -6.10 1.99 13.24
N SER A 65 -5.20 1.89 14.21
CA SER A 65 -5.25 2.67 15.45
C SER A 65 -4.69 4.08 15.22
N LYS A 66 -5.09 5.04 16.06
CA LYS A 66 -4.51 6.39 16.04
C LYS A 66 -2.99 6.34 16.21
N MET A 67 -2.24 6.90 15.26
CA MET A 67 -0.77 6.88 15.29
C MET A 67 -0.13 7.98 14.44
N LYS A 68 1.12 8.33 14.78
CA LYS A 68 2.04 9.05 13.88
C LYS A 68 3.10 8.06 13.43
N CYS A 69 3.23 7.83 12.12
CA CYS A 69 4.14 6.83 11.59
C CYS A 69 4.60 7.17 10.17
N ASP A 70 5.64 6.45 9.74
CA ASP A 70 5.94 6.33 8.32
C ASP A 70 5.04 5.24 7.74
N LEU A 71 4.30 5.59 6.68
CA LEU A 71 3.51 4.68 5.87
C LEU A 71 4.37 4.25 4.68
N ILE A 72 4.63 2.94 4.58
CA ILE A 72 5.53 2.35 3.57
C ILE A 72 4.78 1.21 2.87
N PRO A 73 4.21 1.48 1.67
CA PRO A 73 3.58 0.48 0.85
C PRO A 73 4.53 -0.03 -0.23
N PHE A 74 4.55 -1.33 -0.46
CA PHE A 74 5.27 -1.92 -1.58
C PHE A 74 4.67 -3.24 -2.03
N TYR A 75 4.81 -3.55 -3.30
CA TYR A 75 4.51 -4.85 -3.87
C TYR A 75 5.77 -5.71 -3.86
N LYS A 76 5.70 -6.91 -3.27
CA LYS A 76 6.81 -7.86 -3.25
C LYS A 76 6.52 -9.04 -4.17
N VAL A 77 7.41 -9.27 -5.13
CA VAL A 77 7.39 -10.43 -6.02
C VAL A 77 8.80 -10.99 -6.15
N GLY A 78 8.98 -12.26 -5.76
CA GLY A 78 10.31 -12.85 -5.56
C GLY A 78 11.16 -12.01 -4.61
N ASN A 79 12.33 -11.56 -5.10
CA ASN A 79 13.26 -10.70 -4.35
C ASN A 79 13.08 -9.20 -4.63
N LYS A 80 12.14 -8.80 -5.50
CA LYS A 80 11.92 -7.40 -5.87
C LYS A 80 10.86 -6.77 -4.96
N LYS A 81 11.10 -5.51 -4.56
CA LYS A 81 10.10 -4.60 -4.00
C LYS A 81 9.81 -3.52 -5.02
N ILE A 82 8.53 -3.33 -5.35
CA ILE A 82 8.06 -2.33 -6.30
C ILE A 82 7.19 -1.35 -5.51
N PHE A 83 7.56 -0.07 -5.48
CA PHE A 83 6.82 0.95 -4.75
C PHE A 83 5.72 1.56 -5.64
N PRO A 84 4.52 1.82 -5.11
CA PRO A 84 3.49 2.50 -5.86
C PRO A 84 3.89 3.96 -6.11
N PHE A 85 3.42 4.50 -7.23
CA PHE A 85 3.60 5.91 -7.60
C PHE A 85 2.82 6.86 -6.68
N TRP A 86 1.59 6.47 -6.35
CA TRP A 86 0.75 7.18 -5.40
C TRP A 86 -0.18 6.20 -4.70
N VAL A 87 -0.70 6.67 -3.57
CA VAL A 87 -1.58 5.92 -2.69
C VAL A 87 -2.82 6.77 -2.42
N GLU A 88 -4.00 6.23 -2.70
CA GLU A 88 -5.26 6.76 -2.20
C GLU A 88 -5.55 6.14 -0.84
N ILE A 89 -6.01 6.96 0.10
CA ILE A 89 -6.44 6.50 1.43
C ILE A 89 -7.82 7.09 1.66
N GLN A 90 -8.83 6.23 1.76
CA GLN A 90 -10.20 6.62 2.06
C GLN A 90 -10.59 6.08 3.42
N LYS A 91 -10.92 6.97 4.37
CA LYS A 91 -11.54 6.56 5.63
C LYS A 91 -12.95 6.09 5.36
N LEU A 92 -13.31 4.90 5.83
CA LEU A 92 -14.66 4.39 5.79
C LEU A 92 -15.46 5.10 6.88
N ASN A 93 -16.57 5.72 6.49
CA ASN A 93 -17.52 6.23 7.46
C ASN A 93 -18.27 5.04 8.05
N GLU A 94 -18.21 4.88 9.36
CA GLU A 94 -19.17 4.03 10.06
C GLU A 94 -20.55 4.66 9.83
N HIS A 95 -21.39 4.00 9.03
CA HIS A 95 -22.79 4.36 8.99
C HIS A 95 -23.35 4.12 10.40
N GLN A 96 -23.71 5.22 11.08
CA GLN A 96 -24.52 5.21 12.31
C GLN A 96 -25.86 4.53 12.08
#